data_AF-A0A8T4EJW4-F1
#
_entry.id   AF-A0A8T4EJW4-F1
#
_cell.length_a   1.000
_cell.length_b   1.000
_cell.length_c   1.000
_cell.angle_alpha   90.00
_cell.angle_beta   90.00
_cell.angle_gamma   90.00
#
_symmetry.space_group_name_H-M   'P 1'
#
loop_
_entity.id
_entity.type
_entity.pdbx_description
1 polymer ?
#
loop_
_entity_poly.entity_id
_entity_poly.type
_entity_poly.pdbx_seq_one_letter_code
_entity_poly.pdbx_strand_id
1 'polypeptide(L)'
;MKAILIVIALLLTSCAAPEKSPDAVVNVIDGDTFETESGEIVRLLCIDAPEKRSQFYLDAKARLLDLVDGKEIILRKGSEDNDKYGRSLRYVYADGVFVNEQLVREGLARAYVYNQSEECAWMLSVEFSAKSQGLGIWSGVDVPEEEPAQTPAEEPAELPGIVVDEPEELEVSPRPVLFGTYCDVDYTEAPEMANYSETVLQLCDDNLPDIEEELGSYDTERILLVFREQSSPGERTSSAIYLSKEWFTENPDDLGAIIHEMAHAVQDYPAYDPWWLVEGIADHVRYALGYQNSWSYPHCCAESPHYTSGYWCTAAFLQYVQREYDDAIIKELDYALKEDSYDASLFKAWTGKTIEELWEECKMSDCAGGSP
;
A
#
# COMPACT_ATOMS: atom_id res chain seq x y z
N MET A 1 2.01 68.59 50.22
CA MET A 1 2.92 68.14 49.16
C MET A 1 3.54 66.81 49.58
N LYS A 2 3.03 65.69 49.09
CA LYS A 2 3.69 64.37 49.13
C LYS A 2 3.50 63.76 47.75
N ALA A 3 4.59 63.65 47.00
CA ALA A 3 4.61 63.05 45.68
C ALA A 3 4.58 61.52 45.82
N ILE A 4 3.65 60.87 45.14
CA ILE A 4 3.63 59.41 44.98
C ILE A 4 4.11 59.15 43.55
N LEU A 5 5.32 58.60 43.41
CA LEU A 5 5.81 58.03 42.17
C LEU A 5 5.09 56.70 41.95
N ILE A 6 4.26 56.62 40.91
CA ILE A 6 3.74 55.35 40.39
C ILE A 6 4.66 54.95 39.24
N VAL A 7 5.48 53.92 39.46
CA VAL A 7 6.24 53.24 38.40
C VAL A 7 5.29 52.29 37.70
N ILE A 8 4.78 52.69 36.54
CA ILE A 8 4.06 51.80 35.63
C ILE A 8 5.12 50.99 34.87
N ALA A 9 5.31 49.74 35.27
CA ALA A 9 6.05 48.77 34.47
C ALA A 9 5.18 48.39 33.27
N LEU A 10 5.50 48.94 32.09
CA LEU A 10 4.97 48.47 30.81
C LEU A 10 5.50 47.05 30.58
N LEU A 11 4.67 46.03 30.82
CA LEU A 11 4.89 44.68 30.30
C LEU A 11 4.69 44.76 28.79
N LEU A 12 5.79 44.97 28.06
CA LEU A 12 5.87 44.70 26.64
C LEU A 12 5.77 43.18 26.46
N THR A 13 4.55 42.66 26.32
CA THR A 13 4.32 41.33 25.77
C THR A 13 4.78 41.35 24.32
N SER A 14 6.04 40.97 24.12
CA SER A 14 6.59 40.65 22.81
C SER A 14 5.79 39.46 22.29
N CYS A 15 4.98 39.69 21.27
CA CYS A 15 4.43 38.63 20.43
C CYS A 15 5.63 38.11 19.61
N ALA A 16 6.44 37.24 20.22
CA ALA A 16 7.41 36.47 19.44
C ALA A 16 6.59 35.51 18.58
N ALA A 17 6.76 35.59 17.26
CA ALA A 17 6.27 34.54 16.38
C ALA A 17 6.86 33.21 16.88
N PRO A 18 6.09 32.10 16.86
CA PRO A 18 6.64 30.80 17.23
C PRO A 18 7.91 30.56 16.40
N GLU A 19 9.01 30.21 17.08
CA GLU A 19 10.21 29.77 16.37
C GLU A 19 9.84 28.53 15.57
N LYS A 20 10.13 28.56 14.27
CA LYS A 20 9.88 27.41 13.39
C LYS A 20 10.68 26.21 13.89
N SER A 21 10.08 25.02 13.77
CA SER A 21 10.79 23.76 14.02
C SER A 21 12.09 23.70 13.22
N PRO A 22 13.20 23.15 13.75
CA PRO A 22 14.42 22.93 12.98
C PRO A 22 14.18 22.04 11.74
N ASP A 23 13.16 21.19 11.77
CA ASP A 23 12.78 20.29 10.67
C ASP A 23 11.76 20.91 9.72
N ALA A 24 11.30 22.14 10.00
CA ALA A 24 10.38 22.84 9.12
C ALA A 24 11.02 23.05 7.75
N VAL A 25 10.27 22.77 6.68
CA VAL A 25 10.79 22.94 5.32
C VAL A 25 10.85 24.41 4.96
N VAL A 26 12.01 24.85 4.45
CA VAL A 26 12.22 26.24 3.97
C VAL A 26 12.31 26.34 2.47
N ASN A 27 12.70 25.25 1.80
CA ASN A 27 12.87 25.24 0.36
C ASN A 27 12.76 23.82 -0.20
N VAL A 28 11.85 23.61 -1.15
CA VAL A 28 11.80 22.38 -1.93
C VAL A 28 12.70 22.53 -3.16
N ILE A 29 13.69 21.65 -3.29
CA ILE A 29 14.73 21.73 -4.32
C ILE A 29 14.21 21.09 -5.62
N ASP A 30 13.68 19.88 -5.53
CA ASP A 30 13.08 19.09 -6.62
C ASP A 30 11.98 18.16 -6.07
N GLY A 31 11.60 17.10 -6.80
CA GLY A 31 10.50 16.21 -6.42
C GLY A 31 10.84 15.17 -5.34
N ASP A 32 12.10 15.07 -4.91
CA ASP A 32 12.52 14.14 -3.86
C ASP A 32 13.56 14.72 -2.88
N THR A 33 13.82 16.04 -2.98
CA THR A 33 14.81 16.73 -2.15
C THR A 33 14.28 18.08 -1.63
N PHE A 34 14.44 18.34 -0.34
CA PHE A 34 14.16 19.64 0.28
C PHE A 34 15.20 20.05 1.32
N GLU A 35 15.15 21.30 1.75
CA GLU A 35 15.99 21.91 2.78
C GLU A 35 15.14 22.31 3.98
N THR A 36 15.61 21.98 5.18
CA THR A 36 14.98 22.36 6.46
C THR A 36 15.50 23.70 6.98
N GLU A 37 14.82 24.28 7.97
CA GLU A 37 15.24 25.52 8.64
C GLU A 37 16.61 25.36 9.34
N SER A 38 16.99 24.14 9.75
CA SER A 38 18.32 23.85 10.30
C SER A 38 19.44 23.85 9.25
N GLY A 39 19.11 23.91 7.95
CA GLY A 39 20.03 23.80 6.83
C GLY A 39 20.35 22.36 6.42
N GLU A 40 19.60 21.37 6.92
CA GLU A 40 19.71 19.98 6.50
C GLU A 40 19.10 19.81 5.10
N ILE A 41 19.84 19.20 4.18
CA ILE A 41 19.33 18.82 2.85
C ILE A 41 18.87 17.38 2.93
N VAL A 42 17.56 17.16 2.83
CA VAL A 42 16.92 15.85 2.94
C VAL A 42 16.65 15.29 1.55
N ARG A 43 17.09 14.05 1.30
CA ARG A 43 16.73 13.21 0.14
C ARG A 43 15.77 12.11 0.61
N LEU A 44 14.61 12.06 -0.01
CA LEU A 44 13.58 11.07 0.31
C LEU A 44 14.09 9.66 -0.05
N LEU A 45 14.05 8.72 0.89
CA LEU A 45 14.35 7.31 0.65
C LEU A 45 13.28 6.62 -0.21
N CYS A 46 13.64 5.48 -0.80
CA CYS A 46 12.76 4.60 -1.56
C CYS A 46 12.14 5.16 -2.85
N ILE A 47 12.49 6.37 -3.27
CA ILE A 47 11.90 7.00 -4.45
C ILE A 47 12.93 7.68 -5.35
N ASP A 48 12.59 7.85 -6.62
CA ASP A 48 13.31 8.69 -7.57
C ASP A 48 12.33 9.56 -8.36
N ALA A 49 12.37 10.86 -8.11
CA ALA A 49 11.49 11.80 -8.80
C ALA A 49 12.05 12.20 -10.17
N PRO A 50 11.22 12.67 -11.12
CA PRO A 50 11.69 13.12 -12.43
C PRO A 50 12.78 14.18 -12.33
N GLU A 51 13.85 14.00 -13.10
CA GLU A 51 14.97 14.95 -13.15
C GLU A 51 14.61 16.30 -13.79
N LYS A 52 15.42 17.32 -13.52
CA LYS A 52 15.21 18.67 -14.07
C LYS A 52 15.17 18.64 -15.60
N ARG A 53 14.02 19.05 -16.18
CA ARG A 53 13.63 19.06 -17.61
C ARG A 53 12.85 17.82 -18.10
N SER A 54 12.61 16.84 -17.23
CA SER A 54 11.70 15.73 -17.52
C SER A 54 10.24 16.18 -17.39
N GLN A 55 9.34 15.46 -18.06
CA GLN A 55 7.91 15.59 -17.83
C GLN A 55 7.60 15.26 -16.36
N PHE A 56 6.63 15.95 -15.76
CA PHE A 56 6.25 15.84 -14.34
C PHE A 56 7.28 16.33 -13.31
N TYR A 57 8.42 16.90 -13.71
CA TYR A 57 9.37 17.53 -12.75
C TYR A 57 8.70 18.62 -11.90
N LEU A 58 7.95 19.52 -12.55
CA LEU A 58 7.30 20.63 -11.85
C LEU A 58 6.13 20.13 -11.00
N ASP A 59 5.41 19.11 -11.47
CA ASP A 59 4.29 18.51 -10.75
C ASP A 59 4.77 17.78 -9.50
N ALA A 60 5.82 16.96 -9.59
CA ALA A 60 6.43 16.29 -8.45
C ALA A 60 6.98 17.28 -7.42
N LYS A 61 7.65 18.34 -7.88
CA LYS A 61 8.16 19.40 -7.02
C LYS A 61 7.04 20.18 -6.32
N ALA A 62 5.99 20.56 -7.06
CA ALA A 62 4.85 21.27 -6.51
C ALA A 62 4.11 20.40 -5.50
N ARG A 63 3.96 19.11 -5.79
CA ARG A 63 3.33 18.18 -4.88
C ARG A 63 4.15 17.96 -3.61
N LEU A 64 5.47 17.80 -3.72
CA LEU A 64 6.32 17.71 -2.55
C LEU A 64 6.19 18.97 -1.68
N LEU A 65 6.13 20.16 -2.29
CA LEU A 65 5.86 21.40 -1.57
C LEU A 65 4.50 21.37 -0.85
N ASP A 66 3.42 20.99 -1.52
CA ASP A 66 2.09 20.88 -0.91
C ASP A 66 2.06 19.83 0.22
N LEU A 67 2.89 18.80 0.12
CA LEU A 67 2.99 17.75 1.12
C LEU A 67 3.74 18.21 2.37
N VAL A 68 4.63 19.19 2.29
CA VAL A 68 5.53 19.57 3.41
C VAL A 68 5.37 21.00 3.91
N ASP A 69 4.81 21.92 3.12
CA ASP A 69 4.73 23.33 3.48
C ASP A 69 3.80 23.57 4.67
N GLY A 70 4.33 24.22 5.71
CA GLY A 70 3.60 24.54 6.93
C GLY A 70 3.19 23.34 7.80
N LYS A 71 3.68 22.12 7.51
CA LYS A 71 3.32 20.89 8.23
C LYS A 71 4.33 20.51 9.30
N GLU A 72 3.89 19.68 10.24
CA GLU A 72 4.76 19.02 11.20
C GLU A 72 5.56 17.93 10.48
N ILE A 73 6.88 18.10 10.43
CA ILE A 73 7.79 17.18 9.74
C ILE A 73 8.44 16.25 10.75
N ILE A 74 8.36 14.94 10.47
CA ILE A 74 9.10 13.89 11.18
C ILE A 74 10.05 13.23 10.20
N LEU A 75 11.34 13.25 10.53
CA LEU A 75 12.41 12.67 9.73
C LEU A 75 12.91 11.37 10.37
N ARG A 76 12.56 10.22 9.79
CA ARG A 76 13.11 8.92 10.22
C ARG A 76 14.28 8.54 9.34
N LYS A 77 15.41 8.25 9.96
CA LYS A 77 16.64 7.81 9.30
C LYS A 77 16.50 6.38 8.75
N GLY A 78 17.10 6.12 7.59
CA GLY A 78 17.25 4.76 7.04
C GLY A 78 18.48 4.03 7.55
N SER A 79 18.84 2.92 6.91
CA SER A 79 20.04 2.15 7.24
C SER A 79 21.32 2.97 7.08
N GLU A 80 21.40 3.80 6.03
CA GLU A 80 22.42 4.82 5.84
C GLU A 80 21.88 6.20 6.23
N ASP A 81 22.74 7.02 6.85
CA ASP A 81 22.35 8.37 7.29
C ASP A 81 22.37 9.38 6.15
N ASN A 82 23.42 9.31 5.33
CA ASN A 82 23.74 10.31 4.33
C ASN A 82 24.20 9.63 3.06
N ASP A 83 23.88 10.22 1.92
CA ASP A 83 24.44 9.81 0.64
C ASP A 83 25.87 10.35 0.42
N LYS A 84 26.49 9.93 -0.67
CA LYS A 84 27.83 10.39 -1.08
C LYS A 84 27.95 11.90 -1.36
N TYR A 85 26.83 12.61 -1.46
CA TYR A 85 26.77 14.06 -1.68
C TYR A 85 26.54 14.84 -0.39
N GLY A 86 26.40 14.14 0.74
CA GLY A 86 26.17 14.74 2.05
C GLY A 86 24.71 15.11 2.31
N ARG A 87 23.76 14.57 1.53
CA ARG A 87 22.32 14.73 1.79
C ARG A 87 21.86 13.67 2.76
N SER A 88 20.99 14.05 3.69
CA SER A 88 20.37 13.16 4.66
C SER A 88 19.33 12.26 4.01
N LEU A 89 19.47 10.95 4.18
CA LEU A 89 18.54 9.95 3.67
C LEU A 89 17.42 9.73 4.69
N ARG A 90 16.17 10.08 4.34
CA ARG A 90 15.04 10.05 5.28
C ARG A 90 13.78 9.44 4.69
N TYR A 91 13.06 8.72 5.54
CA TYR A 91 11.62 8.55 5.45
C TYR A 91 10.97 9.79 6.04
N VAL A 92 10.14 10.47 5.25
CA VAL A 92 9.58 11.77 5.62
C VAL A 92 8.09 11.60 5.88
N TYR A 93 7.68 12.00 7.08
CA TYR A 93 6.26 12.10 7.43
C TYR A 93 5.91 13.58 7.62
N ALA A 94 4.80 14.01 7.05
CA ALA A 94 4.30 15.37 7.18
C ALA A 94 2.83 15.33 7.61
N ASP A 95 2.53 15.83 8.81
CA ASP A 95 1.22 15.68 9.47
C ASP A 95 0.69 14.22 9.43
N GLY A 96 1.60 13.25 9.62
CA GLY A 96 1.26 11.81 9.61
C GLY A 96 1.13 11.17 8.21
N VAL A 97 1.28 11.93 7.12
CA VAL A 97 1.34 11.41 5.75
C VAL A 97 2.76 10.97 5.42
N PHE A 98 2.94 9.74 4.93
CA PHE A 98 4.23 9.28 4.44
C PHE A 98 4.51 9.84 3.04
N VAL A 99 5.31 10.91 2.99
CA VAL A 99 5.52 11.74 1.79
C VAL A 99 6.16 10.96 0.66
N ASN A 100 7.11 10.07 0.98
CA ASN A 100 7.84 9.29 -0.02
C ASN A 100 6.87 8.43 -0.83
N GLU A 101 6.03 7.64 -0.16
CA GLU A 101 5.03 6.80 -0.81
C GLU A 101 3.99 7.60 -1.58
N GLN A 102 3.50 8.70 -1.00
CA GLN A 102 2.46 9.52 -1.62
C GLN A 102 2.88 9.99 -3.02
N LEU A 103 4.16 10.37 -3.18
CA LEU A 103 4.71 10.76 -4.47
C LEU A 103 4.75 9.59 -5.46
N VAL A 104 5.02 8.36 -5.02
CA VAL A 104 4.98 7.17 -5.89
C VAL A 104 3.54 6.85 -6.29
N ARG A 105 2.61 6.88 -5.34
CA ARG A 105 1.19 6.55 -5.57
C ARG A 105 0.52 7.50 -6.56
N GLU A 106 0.88 8.78 -6.51
CA GLU A 106 0.37 9.78 -7.46
C GLU A 106 1.09 9.74 -8.81
N GLY A 107 2.01 8.80 -9.02
CA GLY A 107 2.82 8.69 -10.23
C GLY A 107 3.78 9.86 -10.39
N LEU A 108 4.22 10.50 -9.31
CA LEU A 108 5.14 11.65 -9.31
C LEU A 108 6.58 11.28 -8.95
N ALA A 109 6.82 10.03 -8.57
CA ALA A 109 8.14 9.43 -8.42
C ALA A 109 8.09 7.93 -8.75
N ARG A 110 9.24 7.35 -9.11
CA ARG A 110 9.43 5.90 -9.22
C ARG A 110 9.82 5.32 -7.89
N ALA A 111 9.54 4.04 -7.64
CA ALA A 111 10.14 3.37 -6.50
C ALA A 111 11.64 3.13 -6.80
N TYR A 112 12.46 3.34 -5.78
CA TYR A 112 13.91 3.21 -5.89
C TYR A 112 14.46 2.48 -4.66
N VAL A 113 14.73 1.19 -4.82
CA VAL A 113 15.24 0.34 -3.75
C VAL A 113 16.72 0.65 -3.50
N TYR A 114 16.99 1.48 -2.51
CA TYR A 114 18.35 1.81 -2.09
C TYR A 114 18.97 0.62 -1.33
N ASN A 115 20.15 0.15 -1.76
CA ASN A 115 20.94 -0.91 -1.10
C ASN A 115 20.16 -2.19 -0.71
N GLN A 116 19.16 -2.59 -1.50
CA GLN A 116 18.32 -3.77 -1.20
C GLN A 116 17.59 -3.65 0.16
N SER A 117 17.24 -2.44 0.58
CA SER A 117 16.44 -2.23 1.78
C SER A 117 15.06 -2.86 1.64
N GLU A 118 14.76 -3.86 2.47
CA GLU A 118 13.42 -4.48 2.57
C GLU A 118 12.34 -3.42 2.91
N GLU A 119 12.70 -2.37 3.64
CA GLU A 119 11.82 -1.25 3.98
C GLU A 119 11.36 -0.43 2.76
N CYS A 120 12.00 -0.60 1.59
CA CYS A 120 11.60 0.02 0.34
C CYS A 120 10.88 -0.95 -0.62
N ALA A 121 10.89 -2.26 -0.36
CA ALA A 121 10.44 -3.27 -1.32
C ALA A 121 8.95 -3.11 -1.67
N TRP A 122 8.12 -2.78 -0.68
CA TRP A 122 6.70 -2.57 -0.85
C TRP A 122 6.36 -1.31 -1.69
N MET A 123 7.30 -0.37 -1.88
CA MET A 123 7.07 0.81 -2.74
C MET A 123 6.92 0.42 -4.22
N LEU A 124 7.38 -0.78 -4.61
CA LEU A 124 7.23 -1.31 -5.97
C LEU A 124 5.76 -1.63 -6.31
N SER A 125 4.94 -2.09 -5.35
CA SER A 125 3.51 -2.31 -5.59
C SER A 125 2.77 -0.98 -5.72
N VAL A 126 3.17 0.03 -4.94
CA VAL A 126 2.65 1.41 -5.04
C VAL A 126 2.94 2.01 -6.41
N GLU A 127 4.17 1.83 -6.92
CA GLU A 127 4.56 2.29 -8.26
C GLU A 127 3.74 1.58 -9.34
N PHE A 128 3.53 0.27 -9.18
CA PHE A 128 2.75 -0.51 -10.13
C PHE A 128 1.31 0.00 -10.22
N SER A 129 0.64 0.21 -9.08
CA SER A 129 -0.73 0.75 -9.06
C SER A 129 -0.83 2.12 -9.72
N ALA A 130 0.13 3.01 -9.48
CA ALA A 130 0.18 4.31 -10.16
C ALA A 130 0.36 4.16 -11.68
N LYS A 131 1.11 3.13 -12.10
CA LYS A 131 1.37 2.83 -13.50
C LYS A 131 0.17 2.22 -14.23
N SER A 132 -0.55 1.28 -13.59
CA SER A 132 -1.75 0.66 -14.17
C SER A 132 -2.89 1.67 -14.37
N GLN A 133 -2.96 2.68 -13.51
CA GLN A 133 -3.89 3.80 -13.62
C GLN A 133 -3.41 4.92 -14.57
N GLY A 134 -2.20 4.82 -15.12
CA GLY A 134 -1.63 5.82 -16.02
C GLY A 134 -1.41 7.18 -15.36
N LEU A 135 -1.13 7.22 -14.06
CA LEU A 135 -0.98 8.47 -13.29
C LEU A 135 0.38 9.12 -13.52
N GLY A 136 0.42 10.45 -13.53
CA GLY A 136 1.66 11.23 -13.56
C GLY A 136 2.65 10.78 -14.64
N ILE A 137 3.86 10.41 -14.24
CA ILE A 137 4.96 9.93 -15.11
C ILE A 137 4.60 8.72 -15.95
N TRP A 138 3.50 8.03 -15.62
CA TRP A 138 2.97 6.89 -16.35
C TRP A 138 1.91 7.27 -17.39
N SER A 139 1.49 8.53 -17.45
CA SER A 139 0.55 9.00 -18.46
C SER A 139 1.12 8.85 -19.87
N GLY A 140 0.37 8.19 -20.75
CA GLY A 140 0.81 7.92 -22.13
C GLY A 140 1.94 6.89 -22.25
N VAL A 141 2.25 6.16 -21.17
CA VAL A 141 2.95 4.88 -21.27
C VAL A 141 1.90 3.83 -21.62
N ASP A 142 1.98 3.27 -22.83
CA ASP A 142 1.16 2.12 -23.19
C ASP A 142 1.52 0.96 -22.24
N VAL A 143 0.67 0.71 -21.24
CA VAL A 143 0.58 -0.61 -20.63
C VAL A 143 -0.04 -1.49 -21.71
N PRO A 144 0.57 -2.61 -22.12
CA PRO A 144 0.02 -3.43 -23.19
C PRO A 144 -1.45 -3.76 -22.91
N GLU A 145 -2.34 -3.22 -23.73
CA GLU A 145 -3.78 -3.46 -23.69
C GLU A 145 -3.99 -4.83 -24.37
N GLU A 146 -4.16 -5.90 -23.60
CA GLU A 146 -4.68 -7.14 -24.19
C GLU A 146 -6.18 -6.95 -24.45
N GLU A 147 -6.52 -6.62 -25.70
CA GLU A 147 -7.92 -6.61 -26.12
C GLU A 147 -8.51 -8.04 -26.06
N PRO A 148 -9.70 -8.23 -25.47
CA PRO A 148 -10.41 -9.49 -25.54
C PRO A 148 -10.85 -9.73 -26.98
N ALA A 149 -10.38 -10.83 -27.57
CA ALA A 149 -10.79 -11.26 -28.90
C ALA A 149 -12.31 -11.41 -28.98
N GLN A 150 -12.97 -10.44 -29.62
CA GLN A 150 -14.38 -10.54 -29.99
C GLN A 150 -14.52 -11.61 -31.07
N THR A 151 -15.17 -12.72 -30.76
CA THR A 151 -15.68 -13.66 -31.76
C THR A 151 -17.07 -13.21 -32.22
N PRO A 152 -17.29 -12.96 -33.52
CA PRO A 152 -18.64 -12.92 -34.06
C PRO A 152 -19.09 -14.35 -34.35
N ALA A 153 -20.19 -14.77 -33.73
CA ALA A 153 -20.94 -15.94 -34.12
C ALA A 153 -22.02 -15.56 -35.15
N GLU A 154 -21.95 -16.10 -36.37
CA GLU A 154 -23.11 -16.31 -37.26
C GLU A 154 -22.94 -17.60 -38.11
N GLU A 155 -24.07 -18.26 -38.34
CA GLU A 155 -24.32 -19.65 -38.79
C GLU A 155 -23.98 -20.00 -40.27
N PRO A 156 -24.01 -21.30 -40.68
CA PRO A 156 -23.25 -21.84 -41.80
C PRO A 156 -23.94 -21.75 -43.18
N ALA A 157 -23.13 -21.64 -44.22
CA ALA A 157 -23.53 -21.88 -45.62
C ALA A 157 -22.82 -23.13 -46.19
N GLU A 158 -23.59 -24.01 -46.82
CA GLU A 158 -23.15 -25.32 -47.34
C GLU A 158 -22.34 -25.28 -48.65
N LEU A 159 -21.23 -26.06 -48.64
CA LEU A 159 -20.63 -26.92 -49.71
C LEU A 159 -19.95 -26.26 -50.95
N PRO A 160 -18.96 -26.90 -51.65
CA PRO A 160 -18.62 -28.34 -51.64
C PRO A 160 -17.12 -28.73 -51.52
N GLY A 161 -16.91 -29.92 -50.94
CA GLY A 161 -15.95 -30.95 -51.36
C GLY A 161 -14.48 -30.56 -51.57
N ILE A 162 -13.70 -30.51 -50.48
CA ILE A 162 -12.24 -30.59 -50.55
C ILE A 162 -11.80 -31.84 -49.79
N VAL A 163 -10.97 -32.64 -50.46
CA VAL A 163 -10.36 -33.86 -49.95
C VAL A 163 -9.51 -33.50 -48.74
N VAL A 164 -9.88 -34.01 -47.56
CA VAL A 164 -9.09 -33.92 -46.34
C VAL A 164 -8.11 -35.08 -46.34
N ASP A 165 -6.82 -34.79 -46.48
CA ASP A 165 -5.78 -35.67 -45.95
C ASP A 165 -6.01 -35.79 -44.44
N GLU A 166 -5.87 -37.01 -43.88
CA GLU A 166 -6.07 -37.28 -42.46
C GLU A 166 -5.24 -36.30 -41.60
N PRO A 167 -5.85 -35.58 -40.64
CA PRO A 167 -5.10 -34.70 -39.79
C PRO A 167 -4.25 -35.54 -38.84
N GLU A 168 -2.95 -35.31 -38.90
CA GLU A 168 -2.02 -35.61 -37.82
C GLU A 168 -2.61 -35.00 -36.54
N GLU A 169 -2.85 -35.84 -35.51
CA GLU A 169 -3.38 -35.39 -34.22
C GLU A 169 -2.44 -34.30 -33.65
N LEU A 170 -2.88 -33.04 -33.75
CA LEU A 170 -2.30 -31.94 -33.02
C LEU A 170 -2.55 -32.22 -31.54
N GLU A 171 -1.52 -32.67 -30.82
CA GLU A 171 -1.55 -32.72 -29.36
C GLU A 171 -1.72 -31.29 -28.84
N VAL A 172 -2.96 -30.92 -28.55
CA VAL A 172 -3.27 -29.68 -27.83
C VAL A 172 -2.82 -29.92 -26.39
N SER A 173 -1.60 -29.49 -26.08
CA SER A 173 -1.12 -29.40 -24.70
C SER A 173 -2.18 -28.63 -23.88
N PRO A 174 -2.70 -29.18 -22.77
CA PRO A 174 -3.71 -28.51 -21.99
C PRO A 174 -3.16 -27.16 -21.52
N ARG A 175 -3.97 -26.11 -21.63
CA ARG A 175 -3.63 -24.78 -21.11
C ARG A 175 -3.25 -24.94 -19.63
N PRO A 176 -2.09 -24.43 -19.18
CA PRO A 176 -1.59 -24.63 -17.82
C PRO A 176 -2.35 -23.76 -16.82
N VAL A 177 -3.61 -24.14 -16.57
CA VAL A 177 -4.52 -23.54 -15.61
C VAL A 177 -5.06 -24.63 -14.70
N LEU A 178 -4.95 -24.43 -13.39
CA LEU A 178 -5.62 -25.27 -12.40
C LEU A 178 -6.97 -24.65 -12.05
N PHE A 179 -8.02 -25.46 -12.02
CA PHE A 179 -9.37 -25.01 -11.69
C PHE A 179 -9.76 -25.53 -10.31
N GLY A 180 -10.14 -24.62 -9.42
CA GLY A 180 -10.54 -24.91 -8.05
C GLY A 180 -12.03 -24.66 -7.79
N THR A 181 -12.37 -24.70 -6.51
CA THR A 181 -13.72 -24.48 -5.98
C THR A 181 -14.10 -23.01 -6.05
N TYR A 182 -13.21 -22.14 -5.55
CA TYR A 182 -13.38 -20.70 -5.51
C TYR A 182 -12.38 -19.97 -6.38
N CYS A 183 -11.21 -20.57 -6.60
CA CYS A 183 -10.13 -19.92 -7.31
C CYS A 183 -9.66 -20.74 -8.51
N ASP A 184 -9.07 -20.07 -9.48
CA ASP A 184 -8.32 -20.68 -10.58
C ASP A 184 -6.89 -20.14 -10.57
N VAL A 185 -5.90 -20.95 -10.95
CA VAL A 185 -4.49 -20.53 -11.03
C VAL A 185 -3.96 -20.74 -12.44
N ASP A 186 -3.68 -19.64 -13.14
CA ASP A 186 -3.04 -19.62 -14.44
C ASP A 186 -1.52 -19.45 -14.28
N TYR A 187 -0.76 -20.43 -14.76
CA TYR A 187 0.71 -20.39 -14.76
C TYR A 187 1.25 -20.50 -16.19
N THR A 188 0.49 -20.04 -17.18
CA THR A 188 0.87 -20.03 -18.61
C THR A 188 2.12 -19.22 -18.86
N GLU A 189 2.27 -18.07 -18.21
CA GLU A 189 3.46 -17.21 -18.36
C GLU A 189 4.63 -17.66 -17.47
N ALA A 190 4.38 -18.57 -16.53
CA ALA A 190 5.39 -19.12 -15.62
C ALA A 190 5.26 -20.65 -15.46
N PRO A 191 5.50 -21.46 -16.52
CA PRO A 191 5.35 -22.92 -16.46
C PRO A 191 6.16 -23.60 -15.34
N GLU A 192 7.27 -22.99 -14.91
CA GLU A 192 8.09 -23.40 -13.77
C GLU A 192 7.33 -23.40 -12.43
N MET A 193 6.26 -22.60 -12.32
CA MET A 193 5.43 -22.49 -11.13
C MET A 193 4.34 -23.57 -11.05
N ALA A 194 4.30 -24.53 -11.99
CA ALA A 194 3.25 -25.56 -12.06
C ALA A 194 3.02 -26.29 -10.72
N ASN A 195 4.09 -26.76 -10.07
CA ASN A 195 3.96 -27.46 -8.79
C ASN A 195 3.54 -26.53 -7.64
N TYR A 196 4.04 -25.28 -7.66
CA TYR A 196 3.69 -24.30 -6.63
C TYR A 196 2.23 -23.81 -6.81
N SER A 197 1.72 -23.81 -8.03
CA SER A 197 0.34 -23.45 -8.36
C SER A 197 -0.68 -24.36 -7.68
N GLU A 198 -0.35 -25.65 -7.44
CA GLU A 198 -1.19 -26.54 -6.63
C GLU A 198 -1.29 -26.06 -5.17
N THR A 199 -0.19 -25.54 -4.62
CA THR A 199 -0.15 -24.96 -3.27
C THR A 199 -0.97 -23.68 -3.20
N VAL A 200 -0.82 -22.80 -4.20
CA VAL A 200 -1.59 -21.55 -4.29
C VAL A 200 -3.08 -21.81 -4.46
N LEU A 201 -3.46 -22.78 -5.30
CA LEU A 201 -4.87 -23.14 -5.48
C LEU A 201 -5.48 -23.64 -4.17
N GLN A 202 -4.78 -24.55 -3.48
CA GLN A 202 -5.24 -25.10 -2.19
C GLN A 202 -5.33 -24.00 -1.13
N LEU A 203 -4.32 -23.12 -1.05
CA LEU A 203 -4.33 -21.97 -0.15
C LEU A 203 -5.55 -21.09 -0.41
N CYS A 204 -5.84 -20.79 -1.67
CA CYS A 204 -6.94 -19.93 -2.03
C CYS A 204 -8.30 -20.55 -1.68
N ASP A 205 -8.51 -21.81 -2.08
CA ASP A 205 -9.76 -22.53 -1.83
C ASP A 205 -10.03 -22.77 -0.34
N ASP A 206 -8.99 -23.03 0.46
CA ASP A 206 -9.13 -23.29 1.89
C ASP A 206 -9.41 -22.02 2.69
N ASN A 207 -8.87 -20.87 2.27
CA ASN A 207 -8.87 -19.65 3.10
C ASN A 207 -9.87 -18.60 2.63
N LEU A 208 -10.36 -18.63 1.38
CA LEU A 208 -11.34 -17.63 0.93
C LEU A 208 -12.57 -17.55 1.87
N PRO A 209 -13.20 -18.66 2.29
CA PRO A 209 -14.33 -18.58 3.22
C PRO A 209 -14.00 -17.94 4.57
N ASP A 210 -12.77 -18.12 5.06
CA ASP A 210 -12.31 -17.53 6.33
C ASP A 210 -12.00 -16.03 6.17
N ILE A 211 -11.49 -15.61 4.99
CA ILE A 211 -11.34 -14.18 4.65
C ILE A 211 -12.70 -13.49 4.55
N GLU A 212 -13.65 -14.12 3.84
CA GLU A 212 -15.03 -13.66 3.74
C GLU A 212 -15.70 -13.56 5.11
N GLU A 213 -15.46 -14.53 6.00
CA GLU A 213 -15.95 -14.47 7.38
C GLU A 213 -15.32 -13.35 8.18
N GLU A 214 -14.01 -13.11 8.06
CA GLU A 214 -13.31 -12.04 8.78
C GLU A 214 -13.82 -10.66 8.36
N LEU A 215 -14.13 -10.46 7.08
CA LEU A 215 -14.63 -9.21 6.51
C LEU A 215 -16.16 -9.08 6.54
N GLY A 216 -16.89 -10.19 6.68
CA GLY A 216 -18.35 -10.21 6.62
C GLY A 216 -18.93 -10.02 5.21
N SER A 217 -18.14 -10.22 4.15
CA SER A 217 -18.55 -10.14 2.74
C SER A 217 -18.45 -11.52 2.10
N TYR A 218 -19.54 -12.02 1.50
CA TYR A 218 -19.65 -13.41 0.99
C TYR A 218 -20.07 -13.48 -0.48
N ASP A 219 -19.93 -12.36 -1.19
CA ASP A 219 -20.32 -12.19 -2.60
C ASP A 219 -19.11 -12.17 -3.54
N THR A 220 -17.94 -12.62 -3.05
CA THR A 220 -16.71 -12.62 -3.82
C THR A 220 -16.87 -13.48 -5.07
N GLU A 221 -16.62 -12.88 -6.23
CA GLU A 221 -16.57 -13.63 -7.48
C GLU A 221 -15.38 -14.59 -7.49
N ARG A 222 -15.41 -15.56 -8.40
CA ARG A 222 -14.31 -16.51 -8.58
C ARG A 222 -13.00 -15.77 -8.83
N ILE A 223 -11.99 -16.06 -8.03
CA ILE A 223 -10.68 -15.38 -8.07
C ILE A 223 -9.78 -16.08 -9.08
N LEU A 224 -9.26 -15.35 -10.05
CA LEU A 224 -8.19 -15.83 -10.93
C LEU A 224 -6.83 -15.35 -10.40
N LEU A 225 -5.94 -16.28 -10.06
CA LEU A 225 -4.54 -15.99 -9.74
C LEU A 225 -3.67 -16.30 -10.96
N VAL A 226 -2.76 -15.39 -11.30
CA VAL A 226 -1.93 -15.52 -12.51
C VAL A 226 -0.47 -15.32 -12.15
N PHE A 227 0.37 -16.35 -12.36
CA PHE A 227 1.81 -16.18 -12.23
C PHE A 227 2.41 -15.51 -13.46
N ARG A 228 3.17 -14.42 -13.24
CA ARG A 228 3.88 -13.69 -14.29
C ARG A 228 5.21 -13.11 -13.78
N GLU A 229 5.96 -12.52 -14.69
CA GLU A 229 7.10 -11.65 -14.35
C GLU A 229 6.58 -10.33 -13.78
N GLN A 230 6.93 -10.02 -12.53
CA GLN A 230 6.63 -8.71 -11.92
C GLN A 230 7.52 -8.47 -10.68
N SER A 231 7.59 -7.21 -10.27
CA SER A 231 8.48 -6.75 -9.20
C SER A 231 7.90 -6.84 -7.78
N SER A 232 6.57 -6.90 -7.63
CA SER A 232 5.91 -7.10 -6.33
C SER A 232 5.57 -8.57 -6.09
N PRO A 233 5.47 -9.03 -4.83
CA PRO A 233 5.02 -10.39 -4.54
C PRO A 233 3.68 -10.70 -5.20
N GLY A 234 2.70 -9.80 -5.00
CA GLY A 234 1.36 -9.91 -5.52
C GLY A 234 0.80 -8.55 -5.95
N GLU A 235 -0.32 -8.58 -6.65
CA GLU A 235 -1.16 -7.41 -6.94
C GLU A 235 -2.57 -7.83 -7.37
N ARG A 236 -3.60 -7.29 -6.71
CA ARG A 236 -5.01 -7.40 -7.14
C ARG A 236 -5.39 -6.29 -8.14
N THR A 237 -5.96 -6.70 -9.28
CA THR A 237 -6.69 -5.82 -10.23
C THR A 237 -8.19 -6.06 -10.12
N SER A 238 -9.03 -5.54 -11.02
CA SER A 238 -10.47 -5.91 -11.02
C SER A 238 -10.72 -7.36 -11.49
N SER A 239 -9.86 -7.92 -12.35
CA SER A 239 -10.11 -9.20 -13.03
C SER A 239 -9.30 -10.38 -12.50
N ALA A 240 -8.13 -10.12 -11.91
CA ALA A 240 -7.24 -11.17 -11.41
C ALA A 240 -6.36 -10.67 -10.26
N ILE A 241 -5.71 -11.61 -9.58
CA ILE A 241 -4.54 -11.41 -8.72
C ILE A 241 -3.32 -11.86 -9.50
N TYR A 242 -2.33 -11.01 -9.68
CA TYR A 242 -1.08 -11.36 -10.32
C TYR A 242 0.00 -11.67 -9.29
N LEU A 243 0.69 -12.80 -9.45
CA LEU A 243 1.72 -13.28 -8.53
C LEU A 243 3.10 -13.29 -9.22
N SER A 244 4.14 -12.85 -8.51
CA SER A 244 5.51 -12.85 -9.04
C SER A 244 6.11 -14.24 -8.98
N LYS A 245 6.40 -14.81 -10.15
CA LYS A 245 7.10 -16.08 -10.21
C LYS A 245 8.51 -16.00 -9.59
N GLU A 246 9.21 -14.87 -9.74
CA GLU A 246 10.55 -14.69 -9.16
C GLU A 246 10.46 -14.66 -7.63
N TRP A 247 9.56 -13.84 -7.07
CA TRP A 247 9.39 -13.72 -5.63
C TRP A 247 9.04 -15.06 -4.98
N PHE A 248 8.05 -15.77 -5.51
CA PHE A 248 7.60 -17.04 -4.93
C PHE A 248 8.51 -18.23 -5.25
N THR A 249 9.43 -18.09 -6.21
CA THR A 249 10.55 -19.02 -6.35
C THR A 249 11.57 -18.83 -5.23
N GLU A 250 11.85 -17.59 -4.84
CA GLU A 250 12.83 -17.25 -3.80
C GLU A 250 12.25 -17.36 -2.37
N ASN A 251 10.96 -17.08 -2.22
CA ASN A 251 10.23 -17.00 -0.96
C ASN A 251 8.95 -17.87 -1.00
N PRO A 252 9.06 -19.19 -1.24
CA PRO A 252 7.90 -20.06 -1.41
C PRO A 252 7.00 -20.15 -0.16
N ASP A 253 7.57 -19.81 1.01
CA ASP A 253 6.84 -19.80 2.27
C ASP A 253 6.09 -18.47 2.50
N ASP A 254 6.18 -17.45 1.64
CA ASP A 254 5.47 -16.18 1.84
C ASP A 254 3.97 -16.24 1.46
N LEU A 255 3.27 -17.24 2.01
CA LEU A 255 1.84 -17.46 1.76
C LEU A 255 0.99 -16.27 2.23
N GLY A 256 1.48 -15.49 3.20
CA GLY A 256 0.82 -14.30 3.71
C GLY A 256 0.67 -13.21 2.65
N ALA A 257 1.61 -13.06 1.71
CA ALA A 257 1.46 -12.14 0.60
C ALA A 257 0.27 -12.52 -0.31
N ILE A 258 0.02 -13.82 -0.51
CA ILE A 258 -1.12 -14.28 -1.31
C ILE A 258 -2.44 -14.02 -0.56
N ILE A 259 -2.48 -14.30 0.75
CA ILE A 259 -3.67 -14.00 1.59
C ILE A 259 -3.98 -12.50 1.61
N HIS A 260 -2.96 -11.64 1.63
CA HIS A 260 -3.13 -10.19 1.53
C HIS A 260 -3.83 -9.79 0.22
N GLU A 261 -3.36 -10.29 -0.93
CA GLU A 261 -4.01 -9.99 -2.21
C GLU A 261 -5.43 -10.58 -2.33
N MET A 262 -5.66 -11.75 -1.71
CA MET A 262 -7.00 -12.33 -1.63
C MET A 262 -7.94 -11.46 -0.80
N ALA A 263 -7.46 -10.83 0.27
CA ALA A 263 -8.27 -9.89 1.04
C ALA A 263 -8.74 -8.71 0.18
N HIS A 264 -7.88 -8.15 -0.68
CA HIS A 264 -8.28 -7.11 -1.64
C HIS A 264 -9.36 -7.59 -2.63
N ALA A 265 -9.37 -8.88 -2.98
CA ALA A 265 -10.43 -9.44 -3.81
C ALA A 265 -11.79 -9.48 -3.10
N VAL A 266 -11.81 -9.73 -1.78
CA VAL A 266 -13.03 -9.69 -0.98
C VAL A 266 -13.46 -8.25 -0.67
N GLN A 267 -12.51 -7.36 -0.41
CA GLN A 267 -12.78 -5.94 -0.16
C GLN A 267 -13.48 -5.28 -1.35
N ASP A 268 -12.93 -5.40 -2.55
CA ASP A 268 -13.47 -4.85 -3.81
C ASP A 268 -14.06 -3.43 -3.66
N TYR A 269 -13.36 -2.57 -2.90
CA TYR A 269 -13.87 -1.25 -2.55
C TYR A 269 -13.96 -0.34 -3.78
N PRO A 270 -14.95 0.56 -3.85
CA PRO A 270 -15.11 1.49 -4.98
C PRO A 270 -14.00 2.54 -5.05
N ALA A 271 -13.33 2.80 -3.92
CA ALA A 271 -12.23 3.72 -3.80
C ALA A 271 -11.13 3.16 -2.90
N TYR A 272 -9.90 3.46 -3.25
CA TYR A 272 -8.71 3.11 -2.48
C TYR A 272 -8.38 4.22 -1.46
N ASP A 273 -9.39 4.66 -0.71
CA ASP A 273 -9.34 5.81 0.20
C ASP A 273 -10.22 5.56 1.45
N PRO A 274 -9.69 5.73 2.69
CA PRO A 274 -8.29 6.00 2.98
C PRO A 274 -7.46 4.72 2.86
N TRP A 275 -6.42 4.81 2.04
CA TRP A 275 -5.47 3.74 1.78
C TRP A 275 -5.02 2.95 3.02
N TRP A 276 -4.70 3.66 4.11
CA TRP A 276 -4.15 3.02 5.30
C TRP A 276 -5.13 1.99 5.86
N LEU A 277 -6.45 2.24 5.77
CA LEU A 277 -7.46 1.25 6.14
C LEU A 277 -7.58 0.13 5.13
N VAL A 278 -7.54 0.43 3.83
CA VAL A 278 -7.68 -0.60 2.79
C VAL A 278 -6.59 -1.66 2.96
N GLU A 279 -5.33 -1.23 2.96
CA GLU A 279 -4.20 -2.11 3.18
C GLU A 279 -4.14 -2.67 4.61
N GLY A 280 -4.51 -1.85 5.60
CA GLY A 280 -4.50 -2.25 7.00
C GLY A 280 -5.48 -3.37 7.31
N ILE A 281 -6.66 -3.35 6.71
CA ILE A 281 -7.66 -4.41 6.82
C ILE A 281 -7.16 -5.67 6.09
N ALA A 282 -6.58 -5.53 4.88
CA ALA A 282 -6.01 -6.67 4.16
C ALA A 282 -4.91 -7.38 4.98
N ASP A 283 -4.06 -6.60 5.64
CA ASP A 283 -3.00 -7.15 6.47
C ASP A 283 -3.47 -7.62 7.85
N HIS A 284 -4.56 -7.05 8.36
CA HIS A 284 -5.29 -7.56 9.52
C HIS A 284 -5.84 -8.97 9.28
N VAL A 285 -6.48 -9.20 8.12
CA VAL A 285 -6.99 -10.51 7.70
C VAL A 285 -5.86 -11.53 7.70
N ARG A 286 -4.73 -11.23 7.04
CA ARG A 286 -3.54 -12.09 7.04
C ARG A 286 -3.13 -12.53 8.45
N TYR A 287 -3.14 -11.60 9.40
CA TYR A 287 -2.84 -11.89 10.81
C TYR A 287 -3.90 -12.77 11.46
N ALA A 288 -5.19 -12.44 11.28
CA ALA A 288 -6.32 -13.15 11.87
C ALA A 288 -6.34 -14.64 11.46
N LEU A 289 -5.97 -14.93 10.21
CA LEU A 289 -5.85 -16.29 9.68
C LEU A 289 -4.53 -16.99 10.06
N GLY A 290 -3.61 -16.32 10.74
CA GLY A 290 -2.37 -16.92 11.24
C GLY A 290 -1.23 -17.03 10.22
N TYR A 291 -1.29 -16.34 9.07
CA TYR A 291 -0.24 -16.34 8.04
C TYR A 291 0.86 -15.31 8.34
N GLN A 292 1.60 -15.59 9.42
CA GLN A 292 2.67 -14.74 9.94
C GLN A 292 4.03 -15.40 9.68
N ASN A 293 4.61 -15.20 8.49
CA ASN A 293 5.90 -15.80 8.15
C ASN A 293 6.98 -14.71 8.11
N SER A 294 8.17 -14.99 8.69
CA SER A 294 9.38 -14.13 8.78
C SER A 294 9.25 -12.77 9.47
N TRP A 295 8.07 -12.17 9.44
CA TRP A 295 7.75 -10.86 9.96
C TRP A 295 7.01 -11.05 11.29
N SER A 296 7.60 -10.57 12.39
CA SER A 296 6.99 -10.62 13.71
C SER A 296 5.59 -10.00 13.69
N TYR A 297 4.69 -10.49 14.55
CA TYR A 297 3.40 -9.89 14.98
C TYR A 297 3.29 -8.40 14.62
N PRO A 298 2.16 -7.91 14.07
CA PRO A 298 2.02 -6.51 13.69
C PRO A 298 2.25 -5.65 14.94
N HIS A 299 3.48 -5.19 15.10
CA HIS A 299 3.92 -4.36 16.19
C HIS A 299 4.05 -2.98 15.60
N CYS A 300 3.07 -2.15 15.89
CA CYS A 300 3.23 -0.73 15.65
C CYS A 300 4.09 -0.14 16.78
N CYS A 301 5.42 -0.30 16.72
CA CYS A 301 6.38 0.53 17.46
C CYS A 301 7.85 0.12 17.21
N ALA A 302 8.57 0.88 16.37
CA ALA A 302 10.04 0.94 16.52
C ALA A 302 10.43 2.00 17.57
N GLU A 303 9.63 3.06 17.76
CA GLU A 303 9.53 3.89 18.98
C GLU A 303 8.40 4.96 18.93
N SER A 304 7.63 5.10 17.83
CA SER A 304 6.15 5.33 17.81
C SER A 304 5.63 5.82 16.43
N PRO A 305 5.58 4.96 15.41
CA PRO A 305 4.90 5.26 14.14
C PRO A 305 3.37 5.28 14.33
N HIS A 306 2.63 6.13 13.60
CA HIS A 306 1.18 6.36 13.71
C HIS A 306 0.34 5.23 13.07
N TYR A 307 -0.97 5.12 13.38
CA TYR A 307 -1.84 4.10 12.77
C TYR A 307 -1.95 4.19 11.24
N THR A 308 -1.55 5.31 10.65
CA THR A 308 -1.47 5.52 9.19
C THR A 308 -0.08 5.22 8.60
N SER A 309 0.91 4.84 9.42
CA SER A 309 2.32 4.72 9.04
C SER A 309 2.68 3.40 8.35
N GLY A 310 1.78 2.91 7.50
CA GLY A 310 1.91 1.64 6.79
C GLY A 310 0.93 0.58 7.28
N TYR A 311 0.72 -0.41 6.44
CA TYR A 311 -0.31 -1.43 6.60
C TYR A 311 -0.12 -2.32 7.83
N TRP A 312 1.12 -2.62 8.24
CA TRP A 312 1.41 -3.31 9.50
C TRP A 312 0.98 -2.51 10.74
N CYS A 313 1.21 -1.19 10.70
CA CYS A 313 0.88 -0.29 11.80
C CYS A 313 -0.64 -0.17 11.94
N THR A 314 -1.33 -0.08 10.80
CA THR A 314 -2.78 -0.11 10.76
C THR A 314 -3.33 -1.44 11.25
N ALA A 315 -2.82 -2.57 10.75
CA ALA A 315 -3.29 -3.90 11.17
C ALA A 315 -3.13 -4.10 12.68
N ALA A 316 -2.00 -3.67 13.26
CA ALA A 316 -1.79 -3.68 14.71
C ALA A 316 -2.83 -2.85 15.46
N PHE A 317 -3.06 -1.62 14.99
CA PHE A 317 -4.06 -0.73 15.56
C PHE A 317 -5.47 -1.32 15.47
N LEU A 318 -5.85 -1.85 14.32
CA LEU A 318 -7.15 -2.47 14.10
C LEU A 318 -7.34 -3.70 14.98
N GLN A 319 -6.30 -4.52 15.15
CA GLN A 319 -6.31 -5.66 16.08
C GLN A 319 -6.51 -5.20 17.53
N TYR A 320 -5.84 -4.13 17.95
CA TYR A 320 -6.07 -3.53 19.27
C TYR A 320 -7.53 -3.08 19.42
N VAL A 321 -8.06 -2.33 18.46
CA VAL A 321 -9.42 -1.80 18.56
C VAL A 321 -10.45 -2.94 18.57
N GLN A 322 -10.31 -3.94 17.69
CA GLN A 322 -11.19 -5.10 17.64
C GLN A 322 -11.17 -5.87 18.97
N ARG A 323 -9.98 -6.11 19.52
CA ARG A 323 -9.81 -6.86 20.77
C ARG A 323 -10.39 -6.16 21.99
N GLU A 324 -10.17 -4.84 22.11
CA GLU A 324 -10.50 -4.09 23.32
C GLU A 324 -11.91 -3.50 23.31
N TYR A 325 -12.50 -3.27 22.13
CA TYR A 325 -13.75 -2.51 22.00
C TYR A 325 -14.91 -3.30 21.39
N ASP A 326 -14.73 -3.81 20.17
CA ASP A 326 -15.82 -4.43 19.42
C ASP A 326 -15.27 -5.46 18.42
N ASP A 327 -15.65 -6.72 18.59
CA ASP A 327 -15.17 -7.83 17.75
C ASP A 327 -15.67 -7.72 16.30
N ALA A 328 -16.75 -6.96 16.06
CA ALA A 328 -17.32 -6.73 14.73
C ALA A 328 -16.70 -5.52 14.00
N ILE A 329 -15.81 -4.74 14.62
CA ILE A 329 -15.38 -3.45 14.06
C ILE A 329 -14.73 -3.55 12.68
N ILE A 330 -14.05 -4.67 12.38
CA ILE A 330 -13.40 -4.90 11.09
C ILE A 330 -14.44 -5.08 10.00
N LYS A 331 -15.51 -5.84 10.28
CA LYS A 331 -16.64 -6.04 9.37
C LYS A 331 -17.39 -4.74 9.14
N GLU A 332 -17.57 -3.93 10.18
CA GLU A 332 -18.22 -2.62 10.07
C GLU A 332 -17.37 -1.61 9.27
N LEU A 333 -16.04 -1.68 9.39
CA LEU A 333 -15.12 -0.88 8.58
C LEU A 333 -15.13 -1.31 7.11
N ASP A 334 -15.05 -2.61 6.83
CA ASP A 334 -15.15 -3.17 5.48
C ASP A 334 -16.46 -2.73 4.80
N TYR A 335 -17.59 -2.90 5.50
CA TYR A 335 -18.89 -2.44 5.02
C TYR A 335 -18.93 -0.93 4.74
N ALA A 336 -18.41 -0.11 5.66
CA ALA A 336 -18.39 1.34 5.48
C ALA A 336 -17.55 1.78 4.26
N LEU A 337 -16.43 1.09 3.98
CA LEU A 337 -15.56 1.35 2.83
C LEU A 337 -16.20 0.88 1.52
N LYS A 338 -16.86 -0.28 1.49
CA LYS A 338 -17.65 -0.74 0.33
C LYS A 338 -18.75 0.24 -0.05
N GLU A 339 -19.39 0.83 0.94
CA GLU A 339 -20.49 1.79 0.75
C GLU A 339 -20.01 3.25 0.52
N ASP A 340 -18.69 3.50 0.43
CA ASP A 340 -18.10 4.84 0.31
C ASP A 340 -18.62 5.82 1.39
N SER A 341 -18.80 5.27 2.60
CA SER A 341 -19.44 5.96 3.72
C SER A 341 -18.54 6.08 4.96
N TYR A 342 -17.29 5.63 4.84
CA TYR A 342 -16.31 5.72 5.89
C TYR A 342 -16.06 7.18 6.32
N ASP A 343 -16.05 7.41 7.63
CA ASP A 343 -15.60 8.63 8.26
C ASP A 343 -14.93 8.30 9.59
N ALA A 344 -13.86 9.01 9.94
CA ALA A 344 -13.09 8.74 11.17
C ALA A 344 -13.95 8.88 12.45
N SER A 345 -15.08 9.60 12.41
CA SER A 345 -16.01 9.68 13.54
C SER A 345 -16.73 8.38 13.85
N LEU A 346 -16.74 7.39 12.94
CA LEU A 346 -17.28 6.05 13.19
C LEU A 346 -16.55 5.36 14.35
N PHE A 347 -15.23 5.52 14.45
CA PHE A 347 -14.47 5.02 15.61
C PHE A 347 -15.05 5.55 16.92
N LYS A 348 -15.43 6.84 16.96
CA LYS A 348 -16.06 7.44 18.15
C LYS A 348 -17.47 6.97 18.39
N ALA A 349 -18.24 6.74 17.31
CA ALA A 349 -19.58 6.21 17.42
C ALA A 349 -19.59 4.79 18.01
N TRP A 350 -18.64 3.93 17.61
CA TRP A 350 -18.55 2.54 18.04
C TRP A 350 -17.85 2.36 19.38
N THR A 351 -16.72 3.03 19.59
CA THR A 351 -15.86 2.83 20.77
C THR A 351 -16.08 3.87 21.88
N GLY A 352 -16.77 4.98 21.56
CA GLY A 352 -16.86 6.16 22.43
C GLY A 352 -15.63 7.07 22.40
N LYS A 353 -14.58 6.73 21.63
CA LYS A 353 -13.31 7.45 21.54
C LYS A 353 -12.97 7.82 20.10
N THR A 354 -12.39 9.00 19.91
CA THR A 354 -11.82 9.40 18.62
C THR A 354 -10.70 8.44 18.20
N ILE A 355 -10.43 8.37 16.90
CA ILE A 355 -9.35 7.53 16.38
C ILE A 355 -7.99 7.92 16.97
N GLU A 356 -7.78 9.21 17.26
CA GLU A 356 -6.60 9.72 17.93
C GLU A 356 -6.52 9.27 19.41
N GLU A 357 -7.64 9.28 20.14
CA GLU A 357 -7.69 8.77 21.52
C GLU A 357 -7.42 7.25 21.57
N LEU A 358 -7.99 6.48 20.63
CA LEU A 358 -7.73 5.04 20.51
C LEU A 358 -6.26 4.77 20.19
N TRP A 359 -5.68 5.59 19.30
CA TRP A 359 -4.27 5.48 18.95
C TRP A 359 -3.34 5.75 20.14
N GLU A 360 -3.63 6.78 20.93
CA GLU A 360 -2.88 7.04 22.16
C GLU A 360 -2.93 5.86 23.13
N GLU A 361 -4.06 5.15 23.22
CA GLU A 361 -4.19 3.98 24.08
C GLU A 361 -3.47 2.74 23.52
N CYS A 362 -3.61 2.47 22.22
CA CYS A 362 -2.89 1.39 21.53
C CYS A 362 -1.37 1.53 21.72
N LYS A 363 -0.83 2.74 21.55
CA LYS A 363 0.60 3.02 21.83
C LYS A 363 0.99 2.69 23.25
N MET A 364 0.12 2.96 24.23
CA MET A 364 0.43 2.70 25.64
C MET A 364 0.35 1.22 26.00
N SER A 365 -0.50 0.43 25.33
CA SER A 365 -0.63 -1.01 25.59
C SER A 365 0.44 -1.83 24.87
N ASP A 366 0.69 -1.55 23.60
CA ASP A 366 1.44 -2.45 22.72
C ASP A 366 2.92 -2.05 22.61
N CYS A 367 3.29 -0.78 22.86
CA CYS A 367 4.69 -0.35 22.93
C CYS A 367 5.33 -0.61 24.33
N ALA A 368 4.55 -1.04 25.32
CA ALA A 368 5.00 -1.31 26.69
C ALA A 368 5.50 -2.76 26.91
N GLY A 369 6.32 -3.29 25.99
CA GLY A 369 7.25 -4.40 26.28
C GLY A 369 6.67 -5.74 26.75
N GLY A 370 5.58 -6.22 26.15
CA GLY A 370 5.11 -7.60 26.33
C GLY A 370 5.25 -8.42 25.05
N SER A 371 6.22 -9.34 24.99
CA SER A 371 6.15 -10.47 24.05
C SER A 371 4.91 -11.34 24.34
N PRO A 372 4.38 -12.06 23.32
CA PRO A 372 3.09 -12.76 23.38
C PRO A 372 2.92 -13.74 24.54
#